data_AF-A0A818VDP6-F1
#
_entry.id   AF-A0A818VDP6-F1
#
_cell.length_a   1.000
_cell.length_b   1.000
_cell.length_c   1.000
_cell.angle_alpha   90.00
_cell.angle_beta   90.00
_cell.angle_gamma   90.00
#
_symmetry.space_group_name_H-M   'P 1'
#
loop_
_entity.id
_entity.type
_entity.pdbx_description
1 polymer ?
#
loop_
_entity_poly.entity_id
_entity_poly.type
_entity_poly.pdbx_seq_one_letter_code
_entity_poly.pdbx_strand_id
1 'polypeptide(L)'
;MQFYPFILVVSIFAYPLLTKGEITAVLINKFELPHAGFSTLLRTWTLNFTSWGLVISCFNPLPETTDYVYNVPNIGQQLTTQITPTLITDQIIWPNGIVAADQLVEYSMIVPSGFLVPGKSNGNLYFISDTDIIPLVPNDGTNWFYHDAEFKDMDGDGRIDIVTARAHIPLIGKPITQLVWLKNPGNQTITGPWKLNYLLSKGGPDIQVQFARIDSLQVLFANLFFDRKLQMFWSDLDPLWNDTTKLHVRHIDYEPLPYAYIQLTLDLNGDYKPDLLVTVNDAHNGSLIAYELPRSGDIRKGNFTKHVLASDFKPLVQAKGRGAPGQAMTVQFYSLTVRKKPILILSGDDDGCVYLLEAIHDNDPLNWEYSVKIIHQSDKSTIGQVSVEDVDNDGHPEMFVPAYNEGIVYIYRLVDK
;
A
#
# COMPACT_ATOMS: atom_id res chain seq x y z
N MET A 1 -9.77 -77.45 1.48
CA MET A 1 -9.84 -75.98 1.60
C MET A 1 -8.44 -75.45 1.35
N GLN A 2 -8.25 -74.81 0.19
CA GLN A 2 -6.94 -74.36 -0.30
C GLN A 2 -6.81 -72.87 0.06
N PHE A 3 -5.88 -72.53 0.96
CA PHE A 3 -5.61 -71.15 1.35
C PHE A 3 -4.69 -70.50 0.32
N TYR A 4 -5.16 -69.43 -0.31
CA TYR A 4 -4.32 -68.54 -1.12
C TYR A 4 -3.82 -67.39 -0.24
N PRO A 5 -2.51 -67.09 -0.21
CA PRO A 5 -2.01 -65.92 0.47
C PRO A 5 -2.37 -64.65 -0.31
N PHE A 6 -3.08 -63.74 0.35
CA PHE A 6 -3.29 -62.37 -0.13
C PHE A 6 -1.97 -61.60 0.01
N ILE A 7 -1.33 -61.28 -1.12
CA ILE A 7 -0.19 -60.37 -1.14
C ILE A 7 -0.74 -58.94 -1.22
N LEU A 8 -0.63 -58.20 -0.12
CA LEU A 8 -0.94 -56.78 -0.08
C LEU A 8 0.22 -56.02 -0.76
N VAL A 9 0.01 -55.55 -1.98
CA VAL A 9 0.94 -54.64 -2.66
C VAL A 9 0.68 -53.23 -2.14
N VAL A 10 1.51 -52.76 -1.21
CA VAL A 10 1.53 -51.36 -0.78
C VAL A 10 2.33 -50.57 -1.80
N SER A 11 1.64 -49.90 -2.71
CA SER A 11 2.26 -48.93 -3.61
C SER A 11 2.66 -47.69 -2.81
N ILE A 12 3.93 -47.61 -2.43
CA ILE A 12 4.51 -46.38 -1.88
C ILE A 12 4.69 -45.42 -3.06
N PHE A 13 3.73 -44.52 -3.25
CA PHE A 13 3.93 -43.34 -4.10
C PHE A 13 4.92 -42.42 -3.38
N ALA A 14 6.20 -42.54 -3.72
CA ALA A 14 7.17 -41.52 -3.41
C ALA A 14 6.84 -40.29 -4.27
N TYR A 15 6.04 -39.38 -3.72
CA TYR A 15 5.95 -38.04 -4.29
C TYR A 15 7.35 -37.42 -4.17
N PRO A 16 7.95 -36.93 -5.26
CA PRO A 16 9.19 -36.16 -5.14
C PRO A 16 8.90 -34.99 -4.20
N LEU A 17 9.71 -34.84 -3.15
CA LEU A 17 9.76 -33.59 -2.40
C LEU A 17 10.18 -32.51 -3.41
N LEU A 18 9.23 -31.73 -3.89
CA LEU A 18 9.50 -30.47 -4.56
C LEU A 18 10.22 -29.60 -3.53
N THR A 19 11.53 -29.47 -3.66
CA THR A 19 12.29 -28.43 -2.96
C THR A 19 11.72 -27.09 -3.39
N LYS A 20 11.46 -26.21 -2.43
CA LYS A 20 11.02 -24.83 -2.70
C LYS A 20 12.05 -24.20 -3.66
N GLY A 21 11.62 -23.85 -4.87
CA GLY A 21 12.44 -23.05 -5.78
C GLY A 21 12.68 -21.68 -5.16
N GLU A 22 13.83 -21.10 -5.48
CA GLU A 22 14.25 -19.82 -4.91
C GLU A 22 13.69 -18.68 -5.76
N ILE A 23 12.86 -17.81 -5.17
CA ILE A 23 12.43 -16.62 -5.89
C ILE A 23 13.61 -15.66 -6.03
N THR A 24 13.93 -15.29 -7.27
CA THR A 24 14.97 -14.32 -7.58
C THR A 24 14.41 -13.17 -8.40
N ALA A 25 14.94 -11.97 -8.19
CA ALA A 25 14.61 -10.80 -8.98
C ALA A 25 15.68 -10.61 -10.08
N VAL A 26 15.25 -10.48 -11.33
CA VAL A 26 16.11 -10.25 -12.48
C VAL A 26 15.84 -8.85 -13.01
N LEU A 27 16.85 -7.97 -13.04
CA LEU A 27 16.71 -6.66 -13.67
C LEU A 27 16.51 -6.85 -15.17
N ILE A 28 15.34 -6.44 -15.69
CA ILE A 28 15.00 -6.60 -17.11
C ILE A 28 15.08 -5.27 -17.87
N ASN A 29 14.87 -4.13 -17.20
CA ASN A 29 14.95 -2.81 -17.82
C ASN A 29 15.04 -1.68 -16.77
N LYS A 30 15.28 -0.46 -17.22
CA LYS A 30 15.22 0.77 -16.43
C LYS A 30 15.02 1.99 -17.32
N PHE A 31 14.49 3.07 -16.76
CA PHE A 31 14.38 4.36 -17.46
C PHE A 31 14.61 5.53 -16.50
N GLU A 32 15.04 6.66 -17.06
CA GLU A 32 15.30 7.88 -16.30
C GLU A 32 13.98 8.59 -15.99
N LEU A 33 13.79 8.92 -14.72
CA LEU A 33 12.69 9.74 -14.23
C LEU A 33 13.11 10.40 -12.92
N PRO A 34 13.55 11.68 -12.95
CA PRO A 34 13.99 12.39 -11.76
C PRO A 34 12.90 12.44 -10.69
N HIS A 35 13.30 12.20 -9.44
CA HIS A 35 12.42 12.32 -8.27
C HIS A 35 11.19 11.38 -8.27
N ALA A 36 11.22 10.27 -9.01
CA ALA A 36 10.20 9.23 -8.93
C ALA A 36 10.11 8.71 -7.50
N GLY A 37 8.94 8.79 -6.86
CA GLY A 37 8.79 8.43 -5.45
C GLY A 37 7.61 7.53 -5.11
N PHE A 38 6.57 7.47 -5.95
CA PHE A 38 5.53 6.46 -5.81
C PHE A 38 5.23 5.86 -7.19
N SER A 39 5.32 4.54 -7.32
CA SER A 39 4.80 3.83 -8.50
C SER A 39 3.48 3.14 -8.16
N THR A 40 2.55 3.15 -9.12
CA THR A 40 1.24 2.50 -8.99
C THR A 40 0.85 1.94 -10.34
N LEU A 41 0.36 0.70 -10.34
CA LEU A 41 -0.16 0.06 -11.54
C LEU A 41 -1.67 0.23 -11.57
N LEU A 42 -2.16 0.88 -12.62
CA LEU A 42 -3.59 1.08 -12.86
C LEU A 42 -4.00 0.26 -14.07
N ARG A 43 -5.19 -0.33 -14.01
CA ARG A 43 -5.79 -0.92 -15.22
C ARG A 43 -6.13 0.22 -16.18
N THR A 44 -5.93 0.00 -17.45
CA THR A 44 -6.25 0.95 -18.53
C THR A 44 -6.93 0.21 -19.66
N TRP A 45 -7.82 0.87 -20.41
CA TRP A 45 -8.35 0.35 -21.66
C TRP A 45 -7.52 0.85 -22.83
N THR A 46 -6.87 -0.05 -23.56
CA THR A 46 -6.23 0.30 -24.83
C THR A 46 -6.68 -0.66 -25.91
N LEU A 47 -7.17 -0.15 -27.05
CA LEU A 47 -7.41 -0.92 -28.27
C LEU A 47 -8.19 -2.25 -28.09
N ASN A 48 -9.29 -2.20 -27.31
CA ASN A 48 -10.20 -3.34 -27.04
C ASN A 48 -9.65 -4.44 -26.11
N PHE A 49 -8.60 -4.16 -25.34
CA PHE A 49 -8.17 -5.03 -24.24
C PHE A 49 -7.79 -4.20 -23.01
N THR A 50 -7.92 -4.82 -21.83
CA THR A 50 -7.40 -4.27 -20.58
C THR A 50 -5.89 -4.47 -20.55
N SER A 51 -5.16 -3.41 -20.23
CA SER A 51 -3.71 -3.41 -20.06
C SER A 51 -3.35 -2.70 -18.76
N TRP A 52 -2.06 -2.75 -18.40
CA TRP A 52 -1.54 -1.99 -17.27
C TRP A 52 -0.90 -0.69 -17.72
N GLY A 53 -1.23 0.41 -17.04
CA GLY A 53 -0.50 1.66 -17.05
C GLY A 53 0.32 1.79 -15.77
N LEU A 54 1.60 2.13 -15.89
CA LEU A 54 2.45 2.47 -14.74
C LEU A 54 2.36 3.98 -14.51
N VAL A 55 1.68 4.38 -13.45
CA VAL A 55 1.57 5.78 -13.05
C VAL A 55 2.56 6.08 -11.94
N ILE A 56 3.28 7.20 -12.06
CA ILE A 56 4.39 7.54 -11.20
C ILE A 56 4.24 8.98 -10.70
N SER A 57 4.10 9.13 -9.39
CA SER A 57 4.23 10.44 -8.73
C SER A 57 5.69 10.77 -8.49
N CYS A 58 6.09 11.97 -8.89
CA CYS A 58 7.41 12.53 -8.66
C CYS A 58 7.29 13.80 -7.82
N PHE A 59 8.18 13.99 -6.84
CA PHE A 59 8.13 15.15 -5.95
C PHE A 59 9.51 15.70 -5.61
N ASN A 60 9.70 17.02 -5.68
CA ASN A 60 10.98 17.67 -5.44
C ASN A 60 10.99 18.40 -4.08
N PRO A 61 12.07 18.34 -3.28
CA PRO A 61 12.20 19.13 -2.05
C PRO A 61 12.34 20.64 -2.27
N LEU A 62 12.43 21.14 -3.51
CA LEU A 62 12.47 22.57 -3.79
C LEU A 62 11.18 23.26 -3.28
N PRO A 63 11.29 24.23 -2.36
CA PRO A 63 10.13 24.93 -1.81
C PRO A 63 9.25 25.60 -2.87
N GLU A 64 7.95 25.70 -2.60
CA GLU A 64 6.98 26.48 -3.39
C GLU A 64 6.86 26.10 -4.88
N THR A 65 7.29 24.89 -5.26
CA THR A 65 7.07 24.35 -6.62
C THR A 65 5.89 23.38 -6.64
N THR A 66 5.30 23.19 -7.81
CA THR A 66 4.53 22.00 -8.15
C THR A 66 5.47 20.89 -8.63
N ASP A 67 4.95 19.68 -8.76
CA ASP A 67 5.67 18.50 -9.18
C ASP A 67 4.81 17.65 -10.13
N TYR A 68 5.32 16.48 -10.50
CA TYR A 68 4.89 15.78 -11.70
C TYR A 68 4.18 14.46 -11.41
N VAL A 69 3.19 14.12 -12.22
CA VAL A 69 2.63 12.78 -12.35
C VAL A 69 2.81 12.32 -13.79
N TYR A 70 3.39 11.14 -13.98
CA TYR A 70 3.64 10.54 -15.28
C TYR A 70 2.87 9.23 -15.46
N ASN A 71 2.61 8.86 -16.71
CA ASN A 71 2.10 7.55 -17.10
C ASN A 71 3.07 6.87 -18.08
N VAL A 72 3.29 5.57 -17.92
CA VAL A 72 3.78 4.70 -18.98
C VAL A 72 2.62 3.77 -19.39
N PRO A 73 1.85 4.13 -20.44
CA PRO A 73 0.71 3.32 -20.86
C PRO A 73 1.17 1.98 -21.44
N ASN A 74 0.40 0.91 -21.24
CA ASN A 74 0.73 -0.43 -21.75
C ASN A 74 2.13 -0.90 -21.33
N ILE A 75 2.48 -0.75 -20.06
CA ILE A 75 3.84 -1.02 -19.56
C ILE A 75 4.33 -2.44 -19.90
N GLY A 76 3.44 -3.43 -19.91
CA GLY A 76 3.76 -4.82 -20.28
C GLY A 76 4.34 -4.97 -21.70
N GLN A 77 3.96 -4.11 -22.66
CA GLN A 77 4.51 -4.15 -24.02
C GLN A 77 5.84 -3.41 -24.16
N GLN A 78 6.24 -2.65 -23.14
CA GLN A 78 7.43 -1.81 -23.16
C GLN A 78 8.58 -2.36 -22.29
N LEU A 79 8.38 -3.52 -21.65
CA LEU A 79 9.32 -4.08 -20.68
C LEU A 79 10.73 -4.27 -21.24
N THR A 80 10.90 -4.48 -22.54
CA THR A 80 12.23 -4.66 -23.17
C THR A 80 12.60 -3.55 -24.14
N THR A 81 11.86 -2.44 -24.15
CA THR A 81 12.10 -1.31 -25.06
C THR A 81 12.56 -0.06 -24.31
N GLN A 82 12.96 0.97 -25.04
CA GLN A 82 13.16 2.29 -24.43
C GLN A 82 11.80 2.85 -23.97
N ILE A 83 11.68 3.11 -22.68
CA ILE A 83 10.47 3.68 -22.07
C ILE A 83 10.60 5.20 -22.03
N THR A 84 9.56 5.89 -22.50
CA THR A 84 9.41 7.34 -22.36
C THR A 84 8.10 7.63 -21.64
N PRO A 85 8.15 8.04 -20.35
CA PRO A 85 6.95 8.41 -19.62
C PRO A 85 6.24 9.63 -20.24
N THR A 86 4.91 9.58 -20.27
CA THR A 86 4.06 10.69 -20.72
C THR A 86 3.63 11.51 -19.50
N LEU A 87 3.79 12.82 -19.58
CA LEU A 87 3.33 13.73 -18.52
C LEU A 87 1.79 13.73 -18.45
N ILE A 88 1.24 13.46 -17.26
CA ILE A 88 -0.18 13.67 -16.97
C ILE A 88 -0.40 15.10 -16.48
N THR A 89 0.36 15.52 -15.47
CA THR A 89 0.26 16.85 -14.88
C THR A 89 1.56 17.26 -14.18
N ASP A 90 1.83 18.55 -14.17
CA ASP A 90 2.88 19.22 -13.41
C ASP A 90 2.32 20.28 -12.43
N GLN A 91 1.02 20.19 -12.11
CA GLN A 91 0.28 21.23 -11.37
C GLN A 91 0.00 20.88 -9.90
N ILE A 92 0.43 19.70 -9.44
CA ILE A 92 0.16 19.21 -8.08
C ILE A 92 1.38 19.45 -7.20
N ILE A 93 1.19 20.03 -6.02
CA ILE A 93 2.27 20.11 -5.03
C ILE A 93 2.43 18.76 -4.36
N TRP A 94 3.66 18.22 -4.37
CA TRP A 94 4.02 16.97 -3.70
C TRP A 94 2.98 15.85 -3.89
N PRO A 95 2.82 15.30 -5.10
CA PRO A 95 1.92 14.17 -5.34
C PRO A 95 2.41 12.95 -4.56
N ASN A 96 1.55 12.39 -3.70
CA ASN A 96 1.82 11.20 -2.90
C ASN A 96 1.39 9.91 -3.64
N GLY A 97 1.11 8.83 -2.91
CA GLY A 97 0.68 7.55 -3.45
C GLY A 97 -0.66 7.66 -4.17
N ILE A 98 -0.70 7.22 -5.44
CA ILE A 98 -1.86 7.31 -6.31
C ILE A 98 -2.83 6.17 -5.97
N VAL A 99 -4.12 6.47 -5.98
CA VAL A 99 -5.17 5.48 -5.75
C VAL A 99 -6.08 5.39 -6.97
N ALA A 100 -6.36 4.18 -7.43
CA ALA A 100 -7.32 3.92 -8.49
C ALA A 100 -8.72 4.40 -8.08
N ALA A 101 -9.42 5.09 -8.97
CA ALA A 101 -10.74 5.66 -8.72
C ALA A 101 -11.81 5.14 -9.70
N ASP A 102 -11.63 3.93 -10.24
CA ASP A 102 -12.53 3.28 -11.20
C ASP A 102 -13.99 3.23 -10.75
N GLN A 103 -14.20 3.15 -9.44
CA GLN A 103 -15.53 3.15 -8.82
C GLN A 103 -16.25 4.50 -8.82
N LEU A 104 -15.52 5.60 -9.06
CA LEU A 104 -16.10 6.91 -9.36
C LEU A 104 -16.31 7.06 -10.86
N VAL A 105 -15.23 6.88 -11.62
CA VAL A 105 -15.18 6.93 -13.08
C VAL A 105 -14.13 5.92 -13.53
N GLU A 106 -14.47 5.06 -14.50
CA GLU A 106 -13.55 4.05 -15.03
C GLU A 106 -12.24 4.68 -15.51
N TYR A 107 -11.10 4.07 -15.18
CA TYR A 107 -9.75 4.53 -15.53
C TYR A 107 -9.34 5.89 -14.95
N SER A 108 -10.05 6.38 -13.94
CA SER A 108 -9.68 7.58 -13.20
C SER A 108 -8.82 7.26 -11.96
N MET A 109 -8.25 8.30 -11.36
CA MET A 109 -7.43 8.18 -10.16
C MET A 109 -7.62 9.35 -9.21
N ILE A 110 -7.29 9.12 -7.94
CA ILE A 110 -7.06 10.15 -6.94
C ILE A 110 -5.56 10.28 -6.71
N VAL A 111 -5.07 11.52 -6.71
CA VAL A 111 -3.71 11.88 -6.31
C VAL A 111 -3.79 12.70 -5.02
N PRO A 112 -3.57 12.07 -3.84
CA PRO A 112 -3.33 12.77 -2.59
C PRO A 112 -2.07 13.63 -2.69
N SER A 113 -2.04 14.75 -1.98
CA SER A 113 -0.95 15.71 -2.13
C SER A 113 -0.58 16.44 -0.85
N GLY A 114 0.59 17.08 -0.90
CA GLY A 114 1.15 17.91 0.15
C GLY A 114 2.10 17.13 1.07
N PHE A 115 2.99 17.88 1.73
CA PHE A 115 3.95 17.32 2.68
C PHE A 115 4.55 18.40 3.59
N LEU A 116 5.49 17.99 4.46
CA LEU A 116 6.15 18.85 5.45
C LEU A 116 7.27 19.74 4.87
N VAL A 117 7.42 19.80 3.53
CA VAL A 117 8.35 20.70 2.87
C VAL A 117 7.81 22.13 2.91
N PRO A 118 8.63 23.15 3.24
CA PRO A 118 8.22 24.55 3.20
C PRO A 118 7.55 24.91 1.86
N GLY A 119 6.36 25.51 1.94
CA GLY A 119 5.58 25.88 0.76
C GLY A 119 4.80 24.74 0.09
N LYS A 120 4.93 23.48 0.57
CA LYS A 120 4.24 22.30 0.01
C LYS A 120 3.23 21.65 0.96
N SER A 121 2.87 22.31 2.05
CA SER A 121 1.94 21.78 3.05
C SER A 121 0.46 22.00 2.72
N ASN A 122 0.12 22.69 1.63
CA ASN A 122 -1.27 23.00 1.26
C ASN A 122 -1.82 22.02 0.22
N GLY A 123 -1.88 20.76 0.61
CA GLY A 123 -2.29 19.65 -0.25
C GLY A 123 -3.79 19.56 -0.49
N ASN A 124 -4.16 18.64 -1.38
CA ASN A 124 -5.55 18.31 -1.71
C ASN A 124 -5.68 16.82 -2.05
N LEU A 125 -6.90 16.39 -2.36
CA LEU A 125 -7.15 15.17 -3.14
C LEU A 125 -7.52 15.59 -4.55
N TYR A 126 -6.68 15.29 -5.53
CA TYR A 126 -6.95 15.63 -6.93
C TYR A 126 -7.57 14.43 -7.63
N PHE A 127 -8.78 14.59 -8.14
CA PHE A 127 -9.36 13.65 -9.09
C PHE A 127 -8.79 13.93 -10.48
N ILE A 128 -8.32 12.87 -11.14
CA ILE A 128 -7.82 12.94 -12.50
C ILE A 128 -8.52 11.89 -13.37
N SER A 129 -9.10 12.36 -14.46
CA SER A 129 -9.65 11.55 -15.56
C SER A 129 -9.27 12.23 -16.86
N ASP A 130 -8.69 11.50 -17.79
CA ASP A 130 -8.13 12.02 -19.04
C ASP A 130 -7.13 13.18 -18.82
N THR A 131 -7.60 14.43 -18.95
CA THR A 131 -6.81 15.66 -18.76
C THR A 131 -7.33 16.55 -17.63
N ASP A 132 -8.49 16.24 -17.06
CA ASP A 132 -9.11 17.08 -16.04
C ASP A 132 -8.43 16.83 -14.69
N ILE A 133 -7.99 17.91 -14.04
CA ILE A 133 -7.38 17.86 -12.71
C ILE A 133 -8.28 18.65 -11.76
N ILE A 134 -9.00 17.94 -10.90
CA ILE A 134 -10.09 18.53 -10.11
C ILE A 134 -9.74 18.42 -8.62
N PRO A 135 -9.47 19.54 -7.92
CA PRO A 135 -9.29 19.52 -6.47
C PRO A 135 -10.64 19.23 -5.79
N LEU A 136 -10.70 18.18 -4.98
CA LEU A 136 -11.94 17.73 -4.35
C LEU A 136 -12.15 18.30 -2.94
N VAL A 137 -11.08 18.67 -2.23
CA VAL A 137 -11.19 19.14 -0.85
C VAL A 137 -11.43 20.67 -0.83
N PRO A 138 -12.44 21.17 -0.08
CA PRO A 138 -12.65 22.60 0.07
C PRO A 138 -11.49 23.26 0.83
N ASN A 139 -11.11 24.46 0.42
CA ASN A 139 -10.10 25.25 1.13
C ASN A 139 -10.73 25.86 2.40
N ASP A 140 -10.30 25.40 3.56
CA ASP A 140 -10.70 25.92 4.88
C ASP A 140 -9.66 26.88 5.50
N GLY A 141 -8.64 27.26 4.73
CA GLY A 141 -7.54 28.13 5.16
C GLY A 141 -6.44 27.43 5.95
N THR A 142 -6.54 26.11 6.17
CA THR A 142 -5.52 25.32 6.86
C THR A 142 -4.67 24.53 5.87
N ASN A 143 -3.36 24.50 6.10
CA ASN A 143 -2.41 23.75 5.28
C ASN A 143 -2.44 22.26 5.66
N TRP A 144 -3.39 21.53 5.08
CA TRP A 144 -3.51 20.07 5.22
C TRP A 144 -2.66 19.33 4.17
N PHE A 145 -2.09 18.20 4.54
CA PHE A 145 -1.59 17.23 3.56
C PHE A 145 -2.32 15.89 3.68
N TYR A 146 -2.31 15.15 2.57
CA TYR A 146 -3.02 13.90 2.36
C TYR A 146 -2.07 12.87 1.75
N HIS A 147 -2.04 11.66 2.29
CA HIS A 147 -1.18 10.58 1.79
C HIS A 147 -1.95 9.46 1.09
N ASP A 148 -3.25 9.34 1.37
CA ASP A 148 -4.03 8.17 0.98
C ASP A 148 -5.52 8.50 0.82
N ALA A 149 -6.25 7.62 0.14
CA ALA A 149 -7.69 7.74 -0.05
C ALA A 149 -8.33 6.36 -0.18
N GLU A 150 -9.48 6.19 0.46
CA GLU A 150 -10.30 4.99 0.43
C GLU A 150 -11.72 5.33 0.01
N PHE A 151 -12.48 4.34 -0.42
CA PHE A 151 -13.77 4.59 -1.04
C PHE A 151 -14.89 3.78 -0.41
N LYS A 152 -16.02 4.45 -0.18
CA LYS A 152 -17.17 3.85 0.49
C LYS A 152 -18.42 4.70 0.28
N ASP A 153 -19.57 4.08 0.07
CA ASP A 153 -20.86 4.76 0.26
C ASP A 153 -21.09 4.93 1.76
N MET A 154 -20.96 6.17 2.26
CA MET A 154 -20.95 6.47 3.69
C MET A 154 -22.34 6.63 4.28
N ASP A 155 -23.31 7.05 3.47
CA ASP A 155 -24.69 7.34 3.91
C ASP A 155 -25.78 6.54 3.21
N GLY A 156 -25.41 5.58 2.37
CA GLY A 156 -26.32 4.63 1.75
C GLY A 156 -27.13 5.24 0.61
N ASP A 157 -26.67 6.35 0.03
CA ASP A 157 -27.35 7.02 -1.09
C ASP A 157 -27.02 6.39 -2.45
N GLY A 158 -26.21 5.33 -2.46
CA GLY A 158 -25.80 4.57 -3.64
C GLY A 158 -24.64 5.20 -4.39
N ARG A 159 -23.99 6.24 -3.83
CA ARG A 159 -22.86 6.93 -4.45
C ARG A 159 -21.61 6.67 -3.62
N ILE A 160 -20.51 6.42 -4.32
CA ILE A 160 -19.23 6.19 -3.66
C ILE A 160 -18.64 7.54 -3.23
N ASP A 161 -18.35 7.65 -1.94
CA ASP A 161 -17.64 8.76 -1.33
C ASP A 161 -16.14 8.44 -1.15
N ILE A 162 -15.35 9.45 -0.79
CA ILE A 162 -13.94 9.29 -0.48
C ILE A 162 -13.71 9.48 1.01
N VAL A 163 -13.04 8.54 1.67
CA VAL A 163 -12.57 8.60 3.05
C VAL A 163 -11.06 8.81 3.04
N THR A 164 -10.55 9.73 3.84
CA THR A 164 -9.12 10.04 3.87
C THR A 164 -8.65 10.53 5.24
N ALA A 165 -7.38 10.28 5.53
CA ALA A 165 -6.64 10.89 6.62
C ALA A 165 -6.06 12.23 6.17
N ARG A 166 -6.06 13.22 7.07
CA ARG A 166 -5.34 14.48 6.83
C ARG A 166 -4.62 14.98 8.05
N ALA A 167 -3.47 15.60 7.83
CA ALA A 167 -2.65 16.15 8.90
C ALA A 167 -2.16 17.57 8.59
N HIS A 168 -1.96 18.34 9.65
CA HIS A 168 -1.40 19.69 9.62
C HIS A 168 -0.37 19.80 10.74
N ILE A 169 0.83 20.23 10.40
CA ILE A 169 1.89 20.50 11.38
C ILE A 169 2.03 22.02 11.52
N PRO A 170 1.47 22.63 12.58
CA PRO A 170 1.62 24.06 12.80
C PRO A 170 3.08 24.41 13.13
N LEU A 171 3.47 25.67 12.87
CA LEU A 171 4.80 26.17 13.23
C LEU A 171 5.12 26.00 14.73
N ILE A 172 4.09 26.15 15.58
CA ILE A 172 4.15 25.98 17.02
C ILE A 172 2.97 25.09 17.44
N GLY A 173 3.25 24.00 18.15
CA GLY A 173 2.25 23.11 18.68
C GLY A 173 2.45 21.67 18.26
N LYS A 174 1.44 20.84 18.53
CA LYS A 174 1.42 19.43 18.12
C LYS A 174 0.81 19.30 16.72
N PRO A 175 1.17 18.23 15.98
CA PRO A 175 0.41 17.78 14.82
C PRO A 175 -1.09 17.77 15.10
N ILE A 176 -1.89 18.23 14.13
CA ILE A 176 -3.34 18.13 14.13
C ILE A 176 -3.72 17.11 13.06
N THR A 177 -4.48 16.09 13.44
CA THR A 177 -4.83 14.97 12.55
C THR A 177 -6.33 14.71 12.59
N GLN A 178 -6.90 14.33 11.44
CA GLN A 178 -8.34 14.13 11.27
C GLN A 178 -8.64 12.96 10.33
N LEU A 179 -9.74 12.24 10.62
CA LEU A 179 -10.37 11.33 9.67
C LEU A 179 -11.60 12.03 9.07
N VAL A 180 -11.60 12.19 7.76
CA VAL A 180 -12.66 12.91 7.04
C VAL A 180 -13.21 12.06 5.91
N TRP A 181 -14.40 12.42 5.43
CA TRP A 181 -14.93 11.91 4.18
C TRP A 181 -15.53 13.03 3.32
N LEU A 182 -15.38 12.90 2.01
CA LEU A 182 -15.89 13.82 1.01
C LEU A 182 -17.14 13.20 0.39
N LYS A 183 -18.29 13.84 0.61
CA LYS A 183 -19.55 13.38 0.03
C LYS A 183 -19.60 13.63 -1.46
N ASN A 184 -19.84 12.57 -2.22
CA ASN A 184 -20.07 12.64 -3.66
C ASN A 184 -21.39 13.38 -3.95
N PRO A 185 -21.38 14.49 -4.71
CA PRO A 185 -22.60 15.23 -5.05
C PRO A 185 -23.52 14.44 -6.01
N GLY A 186 -23.01 13.35 -6.60
CA GLY A 186 -23.63 12.44 -7.55
C GLY A 186 -24.04 13.07 -8.87
N ASN A 187 -23.19 14.00 -9.33
CA ASN A 187 -23.21 14.48 -10.70
C ASN A 187 -22.58 13.41 -11.61
N GLN A 188 -23.03 13.31 -12.85
CA GLN A 188 -22.39 12.43 -13.85
C GLN A 188 -20.97 12.88 -14.19
N THR A 189 -20.70 14.18 -14.08
CA THR A 189 -19.36 14.77 -14.22
C THR A 189 -18.83 15.11 -12.83
N ILE A 190 -17.63 14.64 -12.51
CA ILE A 190 -16.96 14.96 -11.26
C ILE A 190 -16.62 16.46 -11.26
N THR A 191 -17.03 17.17 -10.21
CA THR A 191 -16.70 18.57 -9.98
C THR A 191 -16.26 18.76 -8.53
N GLY A 192 -15.43 19.77 -8.27
CA GLY A 192 -14.96 20.10 -6.93
C GLY A 192 -15.38 21.51 -6.47
N PRO A 193 -15.28 21.80 -5.16
CA PRO A 193 -14.98 20.87 -4.08
C PRO A 193 -16.20 20.04 -3.66
N TRP A 194 -15.96 18.86 -3.09
CA TRP A 194 -16.97 18.01 -2.46
C TRP A 194 -17.23 18.44 -1.02
N LYS A 195 -18.41 18.10 -0.49
CA LYS A 195 -18.74 18.43 0.90
C LYS A 195 -17.90 17.58 1.85
N LEU A 196 -17.03 18.22 2.62
CA LEU A 196 -16.23 17.56 3.66
C LEU A 196 -17.05 17.35 4.93
N ASN A 197 -16.99 16.13 5.45
CA ASN A 197 -17.58 15.71 6.71
C ASN A 197 -16.51 15.05 7.59
N TYR A 198 -16.70 15.08 8.91
CA TYR A 198 -15.74 14.51 9.86
C TYR A 198 -16.24 13.15 10.35
N LEU A 199 -15.38 12.13 10.29
CA LEU A 199 -15.54 10.91 11.10
C LEU A 199 -14.88 11.10 12.46
N LEU A 200 -13.70 11.73 12.48
CA LEU A 200 -13.00 12.10 13.69
C LEU A 200 -12.29 13.45 13.50
N SER A 201 -12.74 14.47 14.23
CA SER A 201 -12.27 15.85 14.06
C SER A 201 -10.93 16.15 14.75
N LYS A 202 -10.44 15.23 15.61
CA LYS A 202 -9.15 15.32 16.31
C LYS A 202 -8.61 13.93 16.63
N GLY A 203 -7.30 13.73 16.48
CA GLY A 203 -6.66 12.46 16.83
C GLY A 203 -7.01 11.33 15.86
N GLY A 204 -7.31 11.69 14.61
CA GLY A 204 -7.47 10.73 13.51
C GLY A 204 -6.13 10.23 12.98
N PRO A 205 -6.17 9.31 12.00
CA PRO A 205 -5.00 8.89 11.24
C PRO A 205 -4.40 10.06 10.46
N ASP A 206 -3.14 9.88 10.03
CA ASP A 206 -2.37 10.93 9.37
C ASP A 206 -1.64 10.50 8.10
N ILE A 207 -1.50 9.18 7.85
CA ILE A 207 -0.89 8.65 6.61
C ILE A 207 -1.90 7.79 5.84
N GLN A 208 -2.16 6.55 6.27
CA GLN A 208 -2.96 5.59 5.52
C GLN A 208 -4.25 5.18 6.23
N VAL A 209 -5.20 4.77 5.40
CA VAL A 209 -6.48 4.19 5.79
C VAL A 209 -6.77 3.03 4.86
N GLN A 210 -7.39 1.96 5.37
CA GLN A 210 -7.79 0.85 4.52
C GLN A 210 -9.12 0.27 4.97
N PHE A 211 -10.14 0.28 4.10
CA PHE A 211 -11.35 -0.49 4.36
C PHE A 211 -11.09 -1.97 4.12
N ALA A 212 -11.60 -2.79 5.02
CA ALA A 212 -11.57 -4.23 4.86
C ALA A 212 -12.87 -4.85 5.33
N ARG A 213 -13.17 -6.05 4.83
CA ARG A 213 -14.27 -6.88 5.31
C ARG A 213 -13.69 -8.14 5.93
N ILE A 214 -13.96 -8.32 7.22
CA ILE A 214 -13.57 -9.52 7.97
C ILE A 214 -14.88 -10.19 8.38
N ASP A 215 -15.12 -11.38 7.83
CA ASP A 215 -16.41 -12.05 7.86
C ASP A 215 -17.53 -11.13 7.33
N SER A 216 -18.54 -10.82 8.15
CA SER A 216 -19.63 -9.92 7.79
C SER A 216 -19.37 -8.46 8.17
N LEU A 217 -18.30 -8.16 8.93
CA LEU A 217 -18.05 -6.84 9.48
C LEU A 217 -17.13 -6.04 8.56
N GLN A 218 -17.56 -4.84 8.17
CA GLN A 218 -16.65 -3.87 7.57
C GLN A 218 -15.90 -3.10 8.67
N VAL A 219 -14.60 -2.93 8.46
CA VAL A 219 -13.72 -2.15 9.35
C VAL A 219 -12.84 -1.22 8.52
N LEU A 220 -12.32 -0.18 9.18
CA LEU A 220 -11.29 0.69 8.64
C LEU A 220 -10.06 0.53 9.51
N PHE A 221 -8.98 0.00 8.95
CA PHE A 221 -7.66 0.06 9.58
C PHE A 221 -7.02 1.41 9.29
N ALA A 222 -6.29 1.96 10.26
CA ALA A 222 -5.63 3.24 10.08
C ALA A 222 -4.38 3.36 10.96
N ASN A 223 -3.36 4.06 10.46
CA ASN A 223 -2.14 4.34 11.20
C ASN A 223 -2.01 5.83 11.59
N LEU A 224 -1.38 6.05 12.73
CA LEU A 224 -0.98 7.36 13.22
C LEU A 224 0.54 7.34 13.36
N PHE A 225 1.21 7.97 12.40
CA PHE A 225 2.67 8.13 12.40
C PHE A 225 3.09 9.11 13.50
N PHE A 226 2.41 10.25 13.63
CA PHE A 226 2.79 11.29 14.60
C PHE A 226 2.36 10.95 16.02
N ASP A 227 1.14 10.42 16.16
CA ASP A 227 0.55 10.04 17.44
C ASP A 227 0.94 8.61 17.88
N ARG A 228 1.66 7.90 17.00
CA ARG A 228 2.30 6.60 17.22
C ARG A 228 1.34 5.49 17.65
N LYS A 229 0.27 5.28 16.87
CA LYS A 229 -0.79 4.31 17.18
C LYS A 229 -1.23 3.58 15.93
N LEU A 230 -1.73 2.36 16.13
CA LEU A 230 -2.42 1.58 15.12
C LEU A 230 -3.89 1.41 15.55
N GLN A 231 -4.82 1.79 14.68
CA GLN A 231 -6.24 1.87 15.01
C GLN A 231 -7.11 1.03 14.09
N MET A 232 -8.26 0.62 14.62
CA MET A 232 -9.36 0.02 13.87
C MET A 232 -10.65 0.74 14.22
N PHE A 233 -11.43 1.07 13.20
CA PHE A 233 -12.76 1.66 13.34
C PHE A 233 -13.84 0.70 12.83
N TRP A 234 -15.04 0.83 13.39
CA TRP A 234 -16.25 0.17 12.87
C TRP A 234 -17.49 0.99 13.25
N SER A 235 -18.60 0.76 12.54
CA SER A 235 -19.89 1.40 12.84
C SER A 235 -20.90 0.37 13.34
N ASP A 236 -21.68 0.72 14.38
CA ASP A 236 -22.85 -0.09 14.79
C ASP A 236 -23.99 -0.06 13.76
N LEU A 237 -23.94 0.85 12.79
CA LEU A 237 -24.93 0.99 11.72
C LEU A 237 -24.44 0.47 10.37
N ASP A 238 -23.40 -0.37 10.34
CA ASP A 238 -22.86 -0.95 9.10
C ASP A 238 -23.99 -1.47 8.18
N PRO A 239 -24.02 -1.08 6.88
CA PRO A 239 -22.96 -0.42 6.11
C PRO A 239 -22.85 1.11 6.25
N LEU A 240 -23.66 1.78 7.06
CA LEU A 240 -23.66 3.24 7.19
C LEU A 240 -22.63 3.74 8.20
N TRP A 241 -21.86 4.76 7.81
CA TRP A 241 -20.75 5.30 8.60
C TRP A 241 -20.83 6.83 8.79
N ASN A 242 -21.89 7.46 8.30
CA ASN A 242 -22.12 8.90 8.41
C ASN A 242 -22.58 9.37 9.81
N ASP A 243 -23.09 8.49 10.67
CA ASP A 243 -23.42 8.81 12.08
C ASP A 243 -22.22 8.54 13.00
N THR A 244 -21.45 9.58 13.29
CA THR A 244 -20.28 9.52 14.17
C THR A 244 -20.57 9.07 15.60
N THR A 245 -21.83 9.13 16.08
CA THR A 245 -22.19 8.64 17.43
C THR A 245 -22.23 7.12 17.51
N LYS A 246 -22.19 6.45 16.35
CA LYS A 246 -22.18 5.00 16.19
C LYS A 246 -20.84 4.46 15.72
N LEU A 247 -19.88 5.36 15.46
CA LEU A 247 -18.53 5.03 15.11
C LEU A 247 -17.75 4.69 16.38
N HIS A 248 -17.08 3.55 16.34
CA HIS A 248 -16.18 3.09 17.38
C HIS A 248 -14.75 3.13 16.87
N VAL A 249 -13.81 3.36 17.79
CA VAL A 249 -12.38 3.27 17.55
C VAL A 249 -11.75 2.41 18.63
N ARG A 250 -10.80 1.56 18.25
CA ARG A 250 -9.93 0.86 19.18
C ARG A 250 -8.49 0.87 18.71
N HIS A 251 -7.57 0.76 19.64
CA HIS A 251 -6.15 0.56 19.32
C HIS A 251 -5.88 -0.94 19.15
N ILE A 252 -5.08 -1.28 18.14
CA ILE A 252 -4.62 -2.66 17.88
C ILE A 252 -3.36 -2.95 18.70
N ASP A 253 -2.45 -1.99 18.73
CA ASP A 253 -1.25 -2.00 19.57
C ASP A 253 -1.23 -0.73 20.43
N TYR A 254 -0.77 -0.89 21.67
CA TYR A 254 -0.57 0.18 22.64
C TYR A 254 0.89 0.63 22.73
N GLU A 255 1.82 -0.08 22.11
CA GLU A 255 3.21 0.37 21.97
C GLU A 255 3.28 1.59 21.04
N PRO A 256 3.93 2.70 21.49
CA PRO A 256 3.99 3.92 20.71
C PRO A 256 5.03 3.82 19.58
N LEU A 257 4.61 3.32 18.42
CA LEU A 257 5.45 3.14 17.23
C LEU A 257 5.00 4.04 16.06
N PRO A 258 5.94 4.60 15.26
CA PRO A 258 5.62 5.40 14.07
C PRO A 258 5.18 4.52 12.89
N TYR A 259 3.94 4.03 12.95
CA TYR A 259 3.35 3.22 11.88
C TYR A 259 3.22 4.04 10.59
N ALA A 260 3.74 3.54 9.48
CA ALA A 260 3.76 4.25 8.19
C ALA A 260 2.93 3.57 7.10
N TYR A 261 2.83 2.24 7.13
CA TYR A 261 2.05 1.46 6.16
C TYR A 261 1.14 0.45 6.85
N ILE A 262 -0.03 0.18 6.25
CA ILE A 262 -0.98 -0.85 6.68
C ILE A 262 -1.59 -1.58 5.48
N GLN A 263 -1.77 -2.90 5.62
CA GLN A 263 -2.52 -3.71 4.65
C GLN A 263 -3.09 -4.94 5.34
N LEU A 264 -4.41 -5.13 5.28
CA LEU A 264 -5.02 -6.44 5.50
C LEU A 264 -4.67 -7.32 4.30
N THR A 265 -3.95 -8.39 4.59
CA THR A 265 -3.45 -9.36 3.60
C THR A 265 -4.36 -10.59 3.56
N LEU A 266 -4.09 -11.54 2.66
CA LEU A 266 -4.89 -12.77 2.56
C LEU A 266 -4.66 -13.74 3.72
N ASP A 267 -3.39 -14.07 3.98
CA ASP A 267 -2.92 -15.05 4.98
C ASP A 267 -1.39 -15.12 4.92
N LEU A 268 -0.70 -14.64 5.96
CA LEU A 268 0.77 -14.63 5.99
C LEU A 268 1.34 -15.93 6.57
N ASN A 269 0.64 -16.56 7.50
CA ASN A 269 1.14 -17.73 8.20
C ASN A 269 0.62 -19.07 7.59
N GLY A 270 -0.27 -19.06 6.62
CA GLY A 270 -0.83 -20.27 6.03
C GLY A 270 -1.89 -20.95 6.91
N ASP A 271 -2.57 -20.21 7.79
CA ASP A 271 -3.66 -20.69 8.66
C ASP A 271 -5.08 -20.45 8.09
N TYR A 272 -5.15 -19.93 6.87
CA TYR A 272 -6.34 -19.56 6.10
C TYR A 272 -7.11 -18.34 6.64
N LYS A 273 -6.48 -17.51 7.47
CA LYS A 273 -7.04 -16.25 7.93
C LYS A 273 -6.19 -15.07 7.48
N PRO A 274 -6.82 -13.93 7.19
CA PRO A 274 -6.09 -12.72 6.88
C PRO A 274 -5.32 -12.19 8.08
N ASP A 275 -4.17 -11.59 7.80
CA ASP A 275 -3.33 -10.92 8.78
C ASP A 275 -3.15 -9.46 8.41
N LEU A 276 -2.99 -8.59 9.40
CA LEU A 276 -2.69 -7.19 9.18
C LEU A 276 -1.17 -6.99 9.11
N LEU A 277 -0.65 -6.68 7.92
CA LEU A 277 0.75 -6.32 7.69
C LEU A 277 0.95 -4.83 7.89
N VAL A 278 1.95 -4.44 8.67
CA VAL A 278 2.27 -3.04 8.91
C VAL A 278 3.77 -2.79 8.89
N THR A 279 4.16 -1.56 8.58
CA THR A 279 5.54 -1.10 8.77
C THR A 279 5.63 -0.02 9.83
N VAL A 280 6.72 -0.06 10.58
CA VAL A 280 7.12 0.98 11.54
C VAL A 280 8.33 1.68 10.94
N ASN A 281 8.13 2.90 10.46
CA ASN A 281 9.15 3.71 9.83
C ASN A 281 9.87 4.52 10.93
N ASP A 282 11.06 4.07 11.32
CA ASP A 282 11.82 4.64 12.41
C ASP A 282 13.25 4.98 11.97
N ALA A 283 13.85 5.98 12.62
CA ALA A 283 15.21 6.41 12.30
C ALA A 283 16.28 5.43 12.78
N HIS A 284 15.97 4.57 13.75
CA HIS A 284 16.96 3.73 14.44
C HIS A 284 16.68 2.25 14.34
N ASN A 285 15.41 1.85 14.46
CA ASN A 285 15.01 0.45 14.39
C ASN A 285 13.61 0.32 13.79
N GLY A 286 13.55 0.47 12.48
CA GLY A 286 12.37 0.17 11.69
C GLY A 286 12.07 -1.32 11.67
N SER A 287 10.80 -1.66 11.45
CA SER A 287 10.37 -3.06 11.44
C SER A 287 9.19 -3.33 10.52
N LEU A 288 9.13 -4.55 10.01
CA LEU A 288 7.96 -5.15 9.36
C LEU A 288 7.27 -6.06 10.38
N ILE A 289 5.98 -5.82 10.61
CA ILE A 289 5.20 -6.50 11.65
C ILE A 289 3.93 -7.07 11.03
N ALA A 290 3.59 -8.30 11.39
CA ALA A 290 2.26 -8.87 11.18
C ALA A 290 1.47 -8.88 12.48
N TYR A 291 0.18 -8.59 12.38
CA TYR A 291 -0.78 -8.78 13.46
C TYR A 291 -1.79 -9.87 13.06
N GLU A 292 -1.69 -11.02 13.72
CA GLU A 292 -2.65 -12.11 13.62
C GLU A 292 -3.98 -11.66 14.21
N LEU A 293 -5.07 -11.87 13.48
CA LEU A 293 -6.41 -11.54 13.97
C LEU A 293 -6.75 -12.33 15.24
N PRO A 294 -7.62 -11.80 16.13
CA PRO A 294 -7.96 -12.49 17.36
C PRO A 294 -8.50 -13.90 17.14
N ARG A 295 -7.91 -14.86 17.86
CA ARG A 295 -8.32 -16.28 17.79
C ARG A 295 -9.80 -16.53 18.14
N SER A 296 -10.40 -15.63 18.91
CA SER A 296 -11.84 -15.67 19.23
C SER A 296 -12.75 -15.36 18.03
N GLY A 297 -12.21 -14.80 16.94
CA GLY A 297 -12.96 -14.26 15.81
C GLY A 297 -13.59 -12.89 16.05
N ASP A 298 -13.74 -12.45 17.32
CA ASP A 298 -14.30 -11.13 17.63
C ASP A 298 -13.22 -10.04 17.57
N ILE A 299 -13.02 -9.48 16.37
CA ILE A 299 -12.05 -8.40 16.14
C ILE A 299 -12.32 -7.13 16.95
N ARG A 300 -13.53 -6.96 17.51
CA ARG A 300 -13.88 -5.77 18.32
C ARG A 300 -13.37 -5.87 19.75
N LYS A 301 -13.17 -7.07 20.29
CA LYS A 301 -12.76 -7.29 21.69
C LYS A 301 -11.51 -8.14 21.87
N GLY A 302 -11.22 -9.01 20.91
CA GLY A 302 -10.08 -9.93 21.00
C GLY A 302 -8.75 -9.23 20.79
N ASN A 303 -7.68 -9.90 21.21
CA ASN A 303 -6.31 -9.41 21.08
C ASN A 303 -5.73 -9.80 19.73
N PHE A 304 -5.09 -8.85 19.07
CA PHE A 304 -4.30 -9.11 17.88
C PHE A 304 -2.92 -9.59 18.34
N THR A 305 -2.41 -10.68 17.78
CA THR A 305 -1.10 -11.21 18.18
C THR A 305 -0.02 -10.60 17.29
N LYS A 306 0.92 -9.88 17.88
CA LYS A 306 2.02 -9.20 17.19
C LYS A 306 3.16 -10.18 16.87
N HIS A 307 3.60 -10.17 15.62
CA HIS A 307 4.75 -10.94 15.12
C HIS A 307 5.70 -10.02 14.36
N VAL A 308 6.94 -9.86 14.84
CA VAL A 308 7.96 -9.10 14.11
C VAL A 308 8.57 -10.00 13.04
N LEU A 309 8.35 -9.67 11.77
CA LEU A 309 8.84 -10.47 10.64
C LEU A 309 10.29 -10.13 10.29
N ALA A 310 10.64 -8.85 10.39
CA ALA A 310 11.99 -8.33 10.19
C ALA A 310 12.14 -6.98 10.91
N SER A 311 13.37 -6.65 11.32
CA SER A 311 13.72 -5.41 12.04
C SER A 311 15.10 -4.91 11.64
N ASP A 312 15.60 -3.89 12.35
CA ASP A 312 16.90 -3.23 12.12
C ASP A 312 17.01 -2.46 10.79
N PHE A 313 15.87 -2.10 10.19
CA PHE A 313 15.84 -1.15 9.08
C PHE A 313 16.17 0.24 9.60
N LYS A 314 17.06 0.96 8.90
CA LYS A 314 17.46 2.31 9.29
C LYS A 314 17.89 3.11 8.06
N PRO A 315 17.65 4.43 8.04
CA PRO A 315 18.13 5.30 6.98
C PRO A 315 19.63 5.13 6.73
N LEU A 316 20.01 5.08 5.44
CA LEU A 316 21.40 5.06 4.99
C LEU A 316 22.14 6.30 5.52
N VAL A 317 21.46 7.45 5.49
CA VAL A 317 21.92 8.70 6.09
C VAL A 317 20.97 9.08 7.22
N GLN A 318 21.50 9.13 8.43
CA GLN A 318 20.75 9.51 9.63
C GLN A 318 20.52 11.02 9.64
N ALA A 319 19.27 11.46 9.50
CA ALA A 319 18.88 12.86 9.59
C ALA A 319 17.45 12.99 10.15
N LYS A 320 17.14 14.18 10.69
CA LYS A 320 15.79 14.48 11.17
C LYS A 320 14.79 14.37 10.02
N GLY A 321 13.70 13.65 10.24
CA GLY A 321 12.63 13.45 9.26
C GLY A 321 12.90 12.31 8.28
N ARG A 322 13.98 11.53 8.49
CA ARG A 322 14.24 10.29 7.75
C ARG A 322 13.84 9.07 8.56
N GLY A 323 13.40 8.03 7.88
CA GLY A 323 13.04 6.75 8.50
C GLY A 323 13.00 5.61 7.50
N ALA A 324 13.01 4.39 8.03
CA ALA A 324 12.89 3.15 7.26
C ALA A 324 12.15 2.10 8.10
N PRO A 325 11.52 1.09 7.50
CA PRO A 325 11.30 0.92 6.06
C PRO A 325 10.03 1.69 5.59
N GLY A 326 9.75 1.63 4.30
CA GLY A 326 8.58 2.23 3.64
C GLY A 326 7.38 1.27 3.56
N GLN A 327 6.76 1.17 2.37
CA GLN A 327 5.64 0.26 2.11
C GLN A 327 6.09 -1.21 2.08
N ALA A 328 5.24 -2.10 2.60
CA ALA A 328 5.32 -3.54 2.37
C ALA A 328 4.13 -4.02 1.52
N MET A 329 4.27 -5.13 0.81
CA MET A 329 3.15 -5.78 0.13
C MET A 329 3.34 -7.29 0.05
N THR A 330 2.22 -8.01 0.03
CA THR A 330 2.20 -9.46 -0.29
C THR A 330 2.17 -9.67 -1.79
N VAL A 331 3.01 -10.57 -2.29
CA VAL A 331 2.96 -11.04 -3.68
C VAL A 331 2.61 -12.51 -3.67
N GLN A 332 1.45 -12.84 -4.24
CA GLN A 332 1.01 -14.23 -4.40
C GLN A 332 1.71 -14.85 -5.60
N PHE A 333 2.94 -15.33 -5.39
CA PHE A 333 3.74 -15.93 -6.46
C PHE A 333 3.29 -17.35 -6.83
N TYR A 334 2.77 -18.10 -5.85
CA TYR A 334 2.38 -19.50 -6.03
C TYR A 334 0.87 -19.64 -6.23
N SER A 335 0.45 -20.66 -6.97
CA SER A 335 -0.97 -21.03 -7.05
C SER A 335 -1.54 -21.27 -5.65
N LEU A 336 -2.77 -20.81 -5.39
CA LEU A 336 -3.50 -21.06 -4.14
C LEU A 336 -3.71 -22.56 -3.85
N THR A 337 -3.55 -23.43 -4.85
CA THR A 337 -3.59 -24.89 -4.69
C THR A 337 -2.34 -25.46 -4.04
N VAL A 338 -1.24 -24.71 -4.06
CA VAL A 338 0.02 -25.06 -3.41
C VAL A 338 0.05 -24.29 -2.09
N ARG A 339 0.03 -25.01 -0.96
CA ARG A 339 0.13 -24.38 0.36
C ARG A 339 1.54 -23.85 0.58
N LYS A 340 1.77 -22.59 0.19
CA LYS A 340 2.97 -21.81 0.47
C LYS A 340 2.55 -20.43 0.99
N LYS A 341 3.29 -19.94 1.97
CA LYS A 341 3.10 -18.57 2.48
C LYS A 341 3.45 -17.57 1.38
N PRO A 342 2.79 -16.41 1.34
CA PRO A 342 3.12 -15.38 0.36
C PRO A 342 4.55 -14.88 0.58
N ILE A 343 5.19 -14.43 -0.51
CA ILE A 343 6.40 -13.63 -0.40
C ILE A 343 6.02 -12.20 -0.08
N LEU A 344 6.91 -11.46 0.57
CA LEU A 344 6.73 -10.04 0.85
C LEU A 344 7.77 -9.24 0.09
N ILE A 345 7.33 -8.12 -0.49
CA ILE A 345 8.23 -7.09 -1.00
C ILE A 345 8.15 -5.91 -0.05
N LEU A 346 9.31 -5.38 0.35
CA LEU A 346 9.44 -4.26 1.26
C LEU A 346 10.30 -3.17 0.61
N SER A 347 9.73 -1.98 0.45
CA SER A 347 10.51 -0.78 0.14
C SER A 347 11.24 -0.32 1.40
N GLY A 348 12.53 -0.02 1.26
CA GLY A 348 13.38 0.41 2.36
C GLY A 348 13.29 1.89 2.71
N ASP A 349 12.54 2.69 1.93
CA ASP A 349 12.46 4.15 2.09
C ASP A 349 13.88 4.77 2.12
N ASP A 350 14.25 5.47 3.20
CA ASP A 350 15.57 6.10 3.31
C ASP A 350 16.74 5.12 3.57
N ASP A 351 16.50 3.82 3.72
CA ASP A 351 17.58 2.82 3.80
C ASP A 351 18.23 2.49 2.44
N GLY A 352 17.54 2.83 1.35
CA GLY A 352 18.04 2.69 -0.01
C GLY A 352 17.86 1.33 -0.64
N CYS A 353 17.16 0.41 0.00
CA CYS A 353 17.01 -0.96 -0.44
C CYS A 353 15.58 -1.30 -0.85
N VAL A 354 15.46 -2.39 -1.62
CA VAL A 354 14.22 -3.15 -1.75
C VAL A 354 14.51 -4.56 -1.29
N TYR A 355 13.65 -5.11 -0.45
CA TYR A 355 13.81 -6.44 0.10
C TYR A 355 12.75 -7.40 -0.41
N LEU A 356 13.15 -8.65 -0.58
CA LEU A 356 12.30 -9.81 -0.76
C LEU A 356 12.35 -10.63 0.52
N LEU A 357 11.19 -10.95 1.07
CA LEU A 357 11.07 -11.81 2.24
C LEU A 357 10.34 -13.10 1.87
N GLU A 358 10.95 -14.23 2.21
CA GLU A 358 10.41 -15.56 2.01
C GLU A 358 10.27 -16.27 3.35
N ALA A 359 9.13 -16.91 3.61
CA ALA A 359 8.97 -17.70 4.81
C ALA A 359 9.98 -18.86 4.83
N ILE A 360 10.62 -19.05 5.98
CA ILE A 360 11.61 -20.12 6.19
C ILE A 360 10.90 -21.48 6.28
N HIS A 361 9.69 -21.49 6.85
CA HIS A 361 8.87 -22.70 7.03
C HIS A 361 7.46 -22.51 6.46
N ASP A 362 7.28 -22.77 5.16
CA ASP A 362 5.99 -22.60 4.46
C ASP A 362 4.86 -23.49 5.01
N ASN A 363 5.20 -24.68 5.53
CA ASN A 363 4.21 -25.68 5.93
C ASN A 363 3.78 -25.58 7.41
N ASP A 364 4.42 -24.71 8.20
CA ASP A 364 4.15 -24.54 9.63
C ASP A 364 3.50 -23.19 9.92
N PRO A 365 2.18 -23.14 10.20
CA PRO A 365 1.48 -21.89 10.47
C PRO A 365 1.82 -21.25 11.82
N LEU A 366 2.56 -21.94 12.69
CA LEU A 366 3.03 -21.35 13.94
C LEU A 366 4.39 -20.67 13.80
N ASN A 367 5.09 -20.88 12.68
CA ASN A 367 6.37 -20.25 12.41
C ASN A 367 6.18 -18.95 11.62
N TRP A 368 6.63 -17.83 12.19
CA TRP A 368 6.52 -16.50 11.58
C TRP A 368 7.84 -15.98 11.03
N GLU A 369 8.83 -16.86 10.86
CA GLU A 369 10.17 -16.45 10.45
C GLU A 369 10.26 -16.32 8.93
N TYR A 370 10.81 -15.19 8.49
CA TYR A 370 11.09 -14.90 7.10
C TYR A 370 12.60 -14.66 6.91
N SER A 371 13.16 -15.20 5.83
CA SER A 371 14.48 -14.82 5.36
C SER A 371 14.37 -13.53 4.56
N VAL A 372 15.28 -12.58 4.80
CA VAL A 372 15.31 -11.27 4.13
C VAL A 372 16.45 -11.24 3.11
N LYS A 373 16.15 -10.87 1.86
CA LYS A 373 17.12 -10.72 0.77
C LYS A 373 17.01 -9.32 0.16
N ILE A 374 18.15 -8.70 -0.13
CA ILE A 374 18.17 -7.42 -0.86
C ILE A 374 18.02 -7.71 -2.36
N ILE A 375 17.00 -7.14 -2.99
CA ILE A 375 16.79 -7.18 -4.46
C ILE A 375 17.53 -6.03 -5.13
N HIS A 376 17.44 -4.84 -4.56
CA HIS A 376 18.01 -3.62 -5.07
C HIS A 376 18.61 -2.83 -3.91
N GLN A 377 19.74 -2.19 -4.15
CA GLN A 377 20.37 -1.26 -3.22
C GLN A 377 20.83 -0.05 -4.03
N SER A 378 20.30 1.11 -3.68
CA SER A 378 20.67 2.41 -4.22
C SER A 378 21.91 2.95 -3.53
N ASP A 379 22.76 3.63 -4.30
CA ASP A 379 23.91 4.36 -3.77
C ASP A 379 23.52 5.74 -3.20
N LYS A 380 22.25 6.17 -3.36
CA LYS A 380 21.82 7.57 -3.14
C LYS A 380 20.68 7.76 -2.12
N SER A 381 20.36 6.74 -1.33
CA SER A 381 19.47 6.72 -0.15
C SER A 381 18.00 6.37 -0.30
N THR A 382 17.16 7.08 -1.05
CA THR A 382 15.70 6.89 -0.91
C THR A 382 15.14 6.02 -2.02
N ILE A 383 14.44 4.94 -1.65
CA ILE A 383 13.59 4.15 -2.53
C ILE A 383 12.13 4.46 -2.23
N GLY A 384 11.39 4.85 -3.24
CA GLY A 384 9.98 5.18 -3.11
C GLY A 384 9.08 3.96 -2.92
N GLN A 385 7.76 4.18 -3.00
CA GLN A 385 6.79 3.10 -2.99
C GLN A 385 6.89 2.27 -4.28
N VAL A 386 7.02 0.95 -4.12
CA VAL A 386 7.12 0.00 -5.23
C VAL A 386 5.73 -0.49 -5.67
N SER A 387 5.63 -1.01 -6.89
CA SER A 387 4.43 -1.71 -7.36
C SER A 387 4.81 -3.03 -8.01
N VAL A 388 4.00 -4.07 -7.83
CA VAL A 388 4.25 -5.41 -8.37
C VAL A 388 2.99 -5.96 -9.03
N GLU A 389 3.09 -6.47 -10.25
CA GLU A 389 2.02 -7.19 -10.95
C GLU A 389 2.60 -7.95 -12.15
N ASP A 390 1.95 -9.03 -12.58
CA ASP A 390 2.22 -9.68 -13.87
C ASP A 390 1.62 -8.86 -15.01
N VAL A 391 2.40 -7.92 -15.56
CA VAL A 391 1.87 -6.91 -16.49
C VAL A 391 1.83 -7.39 -17.94
N ASP A 392 2.54 -8.47 -18.28
CA ASP A 392 2.52 -9.10 -19.60
C ASP A 392 1.85 -10.48 -19.63
N ASN A 393 1.39 -10.99 -18.49
CA ASN A 393 0.69 -12.26 -18.30
C ASN A 393 1.56 -13.49 -18.63
N ASP A 394 2.87 -13.42 -18.39
CA ASP A 394 3.78 -14.55 -18.59
C ASP A 394 3.90 -15.47 -17.35
N GLY A 395 3.25 -15.11 -16.25
CA GLY A 395 3.28 -15.82 -14.97
C GLY A 395 4.42 -15.38 -14.04
N HIS A 396 5.21 -14.36 -14.41
CA HIS A 396 6.32 -13.83 -13.65
C HIS A 396 6.13 -12.33 -13.37
N PRO A 397 5.65 -11.95 -12.18
CA PRO A 397 5.37 -10.55 -11.86
C PRO A 397 6.56 -9.61 -12.06
N GLU A 398 6.27 -8.43 -12.62
CA GLU A 398 7.19 -7.30 -12.69
C GLU A 398 7.08 -6.44 -11.45
N MET A 399 8.23 -6.03 -10.93
CA MET A 399 8.37 -5.05 -9.86
C MET A 399 8.98 -3.75 -10.40
N PHE A 400 8.31 -2.65 -10.12
CA PHE A 400 8.73 -1.30 -10.50
C PHE A 400 9.29 -0.58 -9.27
N VAL A 401 10.56 -0.20 -9.32
CA VAL A 401 11.30 0.37 -8.20
C VAL A 401 11.68 1.82 -8.50
N PRO A 402 10.97 2.81 -7.93
CA PRO A 402 11.35 4.21 -8.06
C PRO A 402 12.55 4.54 -7.15
N ALA A 403 13.74 4.64 -7.73
CA ALA A 403 14.96 5.06 -7.04
C ALA A 403 15.06 6.59 -7.03
N TYR A 404 14.39 7.19 -6.06
CA TYR A 404 14.11 8.62 -5.96
C TYR A 404 15.34 9.51 -6.18
N ASN A 405 16.42 9.27 -5.44
CA ASN A 405 17.63 10.09 -5.53
C ASN A 405 18.51 9.76 -6.76
N GLU A 406 18.31 8.60 -7.38
CA GLU A 406 19.00 8.24 -8.62
C GLU A 406 18.33 8.85 -9.85
N GLY A 407 17.03 9.16 -9.75
CA GLY A 407 16.25 9.61 -10.88
C GLY A 407 16.05 8.48 -11.90
N ILE A 408 15.92 7.25 -11.42
CA ILE A 408 15.76 6.05 -12.24
C ILE A 408 14.59 5.24 -11.69
N VAL A 409 13.81 4.65 -12.59
CA VAL A 409 12.87 3.58 -12.26
C VAL A 409 13.46 2.28 -12.78
N TYR A 410 13.73 1.33 -11.89
CA TYR A 410 14.21 0.00 -12.23
C TYR A 410 13.03 -0.96 -12.40
N ILE A 411 13.13 -1.88 -13.35
CA ILE A 411 12.12 -2.90 -13.61
C ILE A 411 12.77 -4.27 -13.42
N TYR A 412 12.28 -4.99 -12.42
CA TYR A 412 12.70 -6.35 -12.12
C TYR A 412 11.60 -7.34 -12.47
N ARG A 413 11.94 -8.51 -12.99
CA ARG A 413 11.04 -9.66 -13.10
C ARG A 413 11.33 -10.64 -11.96
N LEU A 414 10.29 -11.09 -11.26
CA LEU A 414 10.39 -12.10 -10.22
C LEU A 414 10.25 -13.50 -10.84
N VAL A 415 11.25 -14.37 -10.64
CA VAL A 415 11.29 -15.72 -11.23
C VAL A 415 11.56 -16.78 -10.16
N ASP A 416 10.85 -17.91 -10.25
CA ASP A 416 11.09 -19.11 -9.43
C ASP A 416 12.15 -19.99 -10.12
N LYS A 417 13.29 -20.22 -9.47
CA LYS A 417 14.43 -20.98 -10.02
C LYS A 417 14.58 -22.37 -9.45
#